data_AF-A0A7U2NGN2-F1
#
_entry.id   AF-A0A7U2NGN2-F1
#
_cell.length_a   1.000
_cell.length_b   1.000
_cell.length_c   1.000
_cell.angle_alpha   90.00
_cell.angle_beta   90.00
_cell.angle_gamma   90.00
#
_symmetry.space_group_name_H-M   'P 1'
#
loop_
_entity.id
_entity.type
_entity.pdbx_description
1 polymer ?
#
loop_
_entity_poly.entity_id
_entity_poly.type
_entity_poly.pdbx_seq_one_letter_code
_entity_poly.pdbx_strand_id
1 'polypeptide(L)'
;MVKFKIRFVDVVYGIAIIGADLLVFILLGLLLMGYDDSYDSSKGEYWSLASMNSTEKIIYICYNAWIILNIIGLVYIGRKIYRKTKKNAT
;
A
#
# COMPACT_ATOMS: atom_id res chain seq x y z
N MET A 1 -18.18 -27.41 -11.49
CA MET A 1 -18.47 -26.31 -10.53
C MET A 1 -17.48 -26.37 -9.38
N VAL A 2 -16.52 -25.43 -9.31
CA VAL A 2 -15.62 -25.33 -8.16
C VAL A 2 -16.39 -24.71 -6.99
N LYS A 3 -16.75 -25.50 -5.98
CA LYS A 3 -17.36 -24.97 -4.75
C LYS A 3 -16.33 -24.09 -4.04
N PHE A 4 -16.51 -22.77 -4.10
CA PHE A 4 -15.74 -21.83 -3.29
C PHE A 4 -16.15 -22.01 -1.83
N LYS A 5 -15.44 -22.83 -1.08
CA LYS A 5 -15.61 -22.95 0.37
C LYS A 5 -14.69 -21.95 1.04
N ILE A 6 -15.15 -20.70 1.15
CA ILE A 6 -14.45 -19.68 1.96
C ILE A 6 -14.68 -20.07 3.42
N ARG A 7 -13.60 -20.38 4.15
CA ARG A 7 -13.72 -20.64 5.59
C ARG A 7 -13.80 -19.29 6.29
N PHE A 8 -14.53 -19.23 7.40
CA PHE A 8 -14.58 -18.02 8.24
C PHE A 8 -13.18 -17.48 8.58
N VAL A 9 -12.25 -18.40 8.86
CA VAL A 9 -10.84 -18.08 9.11
C VAL A 9 -10.17 -17.36 7.93
N ASP A 10 -10.49 -17.72 6.69
CA ASP A 10 -9.94 -17.06 5.50
C ASP A 10 -10.45 -15.62 5.37
N VAL A 11 -11.69 -15.35 5.80
CA VAL A 11 -12.26 -14.00 5.85
C VAL A 11 -11.58 -13.16 6.93
N VAL A 12 -11.37 -13.72 8.12
CA VAL A 12 -10.67 -13.03 9.23
C VAL A 12 -9.25 -12.65 8.82
N TYR A 13 -8.51 -13.55 8.18
CA TYR A 13 -7.17 -13.23 7.66
C TYR A 13 -7.22 -12.12 6.61
N GLY A 14 -8.20 -12.13 5.71
CA GLY A 14 -8.38 -11.06 4.71
C GLY A 14 -8.59 -9.70 5.37
N ILE A 15 -9.50 -9.62 6.35
CA ILE A 15 -9.77 -8.39 7.11
C ILE A 15 -8.52 -7.93 7.87
N ALA A 16 -7.80 -8.85 8.53
CA ALA A 16 -6.59 -8.52 9.26
C ALA A 16 -5.49 -7.95 8.36
N ILE A 17 -5.32 -8.49 7.15
CA ILE A 17 -4.36 -7.97 6.16
C ILE A 17 -4.74 -6.55 5.73
N ILE A 18 -6.02 -6.31 5.41
CA ILE A 18 -6.51 -4.97 5.04
C ILE A 18 -6.32 -3.99 6.20
N GLY A 19 -6.64 -4.41 7.42
CA GLY A 19 -6.46 -3.57 8.61
C GLY A 19 -4.99 -3.22 8.88
N ALA A 20 -4.08 -4.20 8.72
CA ALA A 20 -2.65 -3.96 8.85
C ALA A 20 -2.13 -3.02 7.76
N ASP A 21 -2.60 -3.16 6.52
CA ASP A 21 -2.23 -2.27 5.42
C ASP A 21 -2.65 -0.82 5.68
N LEU A 22 -3.91 -0.62 6.08
CA LEU A 22 -4.42 0.70 6.46
C LEU A 22 -3.63 1.31 7.62
N LEU A 23 -3.26 0.50 8.61
CA LEU A 23 -2.44 0.95 9.74
C LEU A 23 -1.05 1.43 9.28
N VAL A 24 -0.41 0.74 8.34
CA VAL A 24 0.88 1.18 7.78
C VAL A 24 0.72 2.51 7.04
N PHE A 25 -0.33 2.68 6.24
CA PHE A 25 -0.61 3.96 5.58
C PHE A 25 -0.85 5.11 6.57
N ILE A 26 -1.64 4.88 7.62
CA ILE A 26 -1.90 5.87 8.65
C ILE A 26 -0.59 6.25 9.35
N LEU A 27 0.24 5.28 9.74
CA LEU A 27 1.51 5.56 10.42
C LEU A 27 2.46 6.36 9.53
N LEU A 28 2.67 5.92 8.28
CA LEU A 28 3.56 6.62 7.35
C LEU A 28 3.03 8.03 7.02
N GLY A 29 1.72 8.20 6.86
CA GLY A 29 1.09 9.50 6.64
C GLY A 29 1.25 10.44 7.83
N LEU A 30 1.02 9.96 9.05
CA LEU A 30 1.22 10.75 10.28
C LEU A 30 2.69 11.16 10.45
N LEU A 31 3.62 10.27 10.15
CA LEU A 31 5.06 10.60 10.20
C LEU A 31 5.46 11.63 9.14
N LEU A 32 4.79 11.64 7.99
CA LEU A 32 5.03 12.62 6.92
C LEU A 32 4.31 13.96 7.18
N MET A 33 3.30 14.00 8.05
CA MET A 33 2.57 15.22 8.39
C MET A 33 3.48 16.32 8.95
N GLY A 34 4.52 15.94 9.69
CA GLY A 34 5.51 16.89 10.20
C GLY A 34 6.27 17.63 9.09
N TYR A 35 6.49 16.99 7.94
CA TYR A 35 7.06 17.66 6.77
C TYR A 35 6.10 18.71 6.21
N ASP A 36 4.80 18.39 6.16
CA ASP A 36 3.78 19.29 5.64
C ASP A 36 3.62 20.55 6.51
N ASP A 37 3.57 20.36 7.83
CA ASP A 37 3.44 21.45 8.80
C ASP A 37 4.70 22.35 8.86
N SER A 38 5.86 21.82 8.50
CA SER A 38 7.16 22.53 8.58
C SER A 38 7.79 22.82 7.23
N TYR A 39 7.02 22.67 6.15
CA TYR A 39 7.51 22.87 4.79
C TYR A 39 8.03 24.30 4.58
N ASP A 40 9.19 24.38 3.94
CA ASP A 40 9.88 25.62 3.63
C ASP A 40 10.24 25.63 2.15
N SER A 41 9.65 26.55 1.41
CA SER A 41 9.83 26.69 -0.04
C SER A 41 11.26 27.07 -0.45
N SER A 42 12.08 27.56 0.48
CA SER A 42 13.50 27.83 0.22
C SER A 42 14.35 26.56 0.11
N LYS A 43 13.88 25.44 0.67
CA LYS A 43 14.61 24.16 0.67
C LYS A 43 14.41 23.34 -0.61
N GLY A 44 13.48 23.75 -1.48
CA GLY A 44 13.17 23.08 -2.74
C GLY A 44 11.67 22.94 -2.94
N GLU A 45 11.28 22.27 -4.03
CA GLU A 45 9.88 22.09 -4.37
C GLU A 45 9.16 21.19 -3.35
N TYR A 46 7.90 21.49 -3.08
CA TYR A 46 7.01 20.69 -2.23
C TYR A 46 6.90 19.26 -2.77
N TRP A 47 6.97 18.26 -1.89
CA TRP A 47 7.04 16.83 -2.23
C TRP A 47 8.24 16.40 -3.07
N SER A 48 9.24 17.26 -3.23
CA SER A 48 10.53 16.85 -3.78
C SER A 48 11.43 16.26 -2.69
N LEU A 49 12.25 15.29 -3.08
CA LEU A 49 13.31 14.80 -2.18
C LEU A 49 14.28 15.94 -1.80
N ALA A 50 14.44 16.99 -2.61
CA ALA A 50 15.37 18.07 -2.29
C ALA A 50 14.95 18.86 -1.04
N SER A 51 13.65 19.10 -0.86
CA SER A 51 13.11 19.89 0.26
C SER A 51 13.00 19.14 1.59
N MET A 52 13.21 17.82 1.58
CA MET A 52 13.07 16.95 2.74
C MET A 52 14.40 16.72 3.48
N ASN A 53 14.33 16.64 4.80
CA ASN A 53 15.44 16.16 5.63
C ASN A 53 15.61 14.62 5.51
N SER A 54 16.66 14.06 6.09
CA SER A 54 16.96 12.62 5.96
C SER A 54 15.85 11.71 6.48
N THR A 55 15.18 12.08 7.57
CA THR A 55 14.11 11.29 8.16
C THR A 55 12.86 11.32 7.28
N GLU A 56 12.46 12.52 6.84
CA GLU A 56 11.32 12.73 5.94
C GLU A 56 11.52 12.00 4.61
N LYS A 57 12.74 12.03 4.05
CA LYS A 57 13.09 11.26 2.85
C LYS A 57 12.86 9.77 3.04
N ILE A 58 13.31 9.21 4.16
CA ILE A 58 13.14 7.77 4.44
C ILE A 58 11.65 7.45 4.53
N ILE A 59 10.88 8.23 5.28
CA ILE A 59 9.42 8.04 5.42
C ILE A 59 8.73 8.14 4.06
N TYR A 60 9.07 9.15 3.25
CA TYR A 60 8.53 9.35 1.91
C TYR A 60 8.84 8.19 0.96
N ILE A 61 10.08 7.68 0.98
CA ILE A 61 10.48 6.51 0.19
C ILE A 61 9.70 5.27 0.67
N CYS A 62 9.58 5.06 1.98
CA CYS A 62 8.80 3.96 2.55
C CYS A 62 7.33 4.04 2.13
N TYR A 63 6.72 5.23 2.17
CA TYR A 63 5.34 5.48 1.74
C TYR A 63 5.13 5.10 0.27
N ASN A 64 6.00 5.59 -0.61
CA ASN A 64 5.92 5.26 -2.04
C ASN A 64 6.20 3.78 -2.32
N ALA A 65 7.18 3.18 -1.64
CA ALA A 65 7.45 1.75 -1.74
C ALA A 65 6.23 0.92 -1.30
N TRP A 66 5.53 1.34 -0.26
CA TRP A 66 4.32 0.68 0.22
C TRP A 66 3.18 0.73 -0.80
N ILE A 67 3.00 1.87 -1.48
CA ILE A 67 2.06 2.00 -2.60
C ILE A 67 2.41 1.03 -3.74
N ILE A 68 3.68 0.99 -4.13
CA ILE A 68 4.15 0.10 -5.20
C ILE A 68 3.89 -1.37 -4.83
N LEU A 69 4.18 -1.77 -3.60
CA LEU A 69 3.90 -3.12 -3.10
C LEU A 69 2.42 -3.46 -3.18
N ASN A 70 1.55 -2.52 -2.81
CA ASN A 70 0.10 -2.70 -2.93
C ASN A 70 -0.36 -2.88 -4.39
N ILE A 71 0.15 -2.06 -5.32
CA ILE A 71 -0.15 -2.20 -6.75
C ILE A 71 0.29 -3.56 -7.26
N ILE A 72 1.50 -4.02 -6.93
CA ILE A 72 2.01 -5.34 -7.31
C ILE A 72 1.10 -6.44 -6.74
N GLY A 73 0.70 -6.33 -5.47
CA GLY A 73 -0.22 -7.26 -4.82
C GLY A 73 -1.57 -7.34 -5.54
N LEU A 74 -2.18 -6.20 -5.87
CA LEU A 74 -3.44 -6.13 -6.61
C LEU A 74 -3.32 -6.75 -8.00
N VAL A 75 -2.26 -6.44 -8.75
CA VAL A 75 -2.01 -7.05 -10.08
C VAL A 75 -1.85 -8.56 -9.97
N TYR A 76 -1.13 -9.05 -8.96
CA TYR A 76 -0.95 -10.48 -8.73
C TYR A 76 -2.28 -11.19 -8.42
N ILE A 77 -3.08 -10.64 -7.50
CA ILE A 77 -4.40 -11.17 -7.14
C ILE A 77 -5.32 -11.17 -8.35
N GLY A 78 -5.39 -10.07 -9.10
CA GLY A 78 -6.18 -9.94 -10.32
C GLY A 78 -5.78 -10.99 -11.37
N ARG A 79 -4.48 -11.16 -11.64
CA ARG A 79 -3.96 -12.19 -12.55
C ARG A 79 -4.32 -13.61 -12.11
N LYS A 80 -4.27 -13.89 -10.81
CA LYS A 80 -4.63 -15.20 -10.24
C LYS A 80 -6.11 -15.49 -10.43
N ILE A 81 -6.98 -14.51 -10.18
CA ILE A 81 -8.43 -14.63 -10.41
C ILE A 81 -8.72 -14.86 -11.90
N TYR A 82 -8.14 -14.04 -12.78
CA TYR A 82 -8.31 -14.16 -14.24
C TYR A 82 -7.95 -15.57 -14.75
N ARG A 83 -6.78 -16.10 -14.35
CA ARG A 83 -6.34 -17.44 -14.74
C ARG A 83 -7.29 -18.53 -14.23
N LYS A 84 -7.84 -18.38 -13.01
CA LYS A 84 -8.79 -19.34 -12.44
C LYS A 84 -10.11 -19.32 -13.20
N THR A 85 -10.63 -18.14 -13.54
CA THR A 85 -11.86 -18.02 -14.33
C THR A 85 -11.69 -18.59 -15.73
N LYS A 86 -10.57 -18.29 -16.42
CA LYS A 86 -10.27 -18.84 -17.76
C LYS A 86 -10.23 -20.37 -17.76
N LYS A 87 -9.54 -20.99 -16.79
CA LYS A 87 -9.47 -22.46 -16.66
C LYS A 87 -10.82 -23.13 -16.40
N ASN A 88 -11.75 -22.45 -15.73
CA ASN A 88 -13.08 -23.00 -15.45
C ASN A 88 -14.05 -22.85 -16.64
N ALA A 89 -13.72 -22.00 -17.61
CA ALA A 89 -14.50 -21.76 -18.81
C ALA A 89 -14.09 -22.68 -19.99
N THR A 90 -13.00 -23.43 -19.85
CA THR A 90 -12.51 -24.44 -20.81
C THR A 90 -12.76 -25.82 -20.24
#